data_AF-A0A378MUZ6-F1
#
_entry.id   AF-A0A378MUZ6-F1
#
_cell.length_a   1.000
_cell.length_b   1.000
_cell.length_c   1.000
_cell.angle_alpha   90.00
_cell.angle_beta   90.00
_cell.angle_gamma   90.00
#
_symmetry.space_group_name_H-M   'P 1'
#
loop_
_entity.id
_entity.type
_entity.pdbx_description
1 polymer ?
#
loop_
_entity_poly.entity_id
_entity_poly.type
_entity_poly.pdbx_seq_one_letter_code
_entity_poly.pdbx_strand_id
1 'polypeptide(L)'
;MVLWRVGHLRDKDKIQTWIYHLLLCAYFPEKTVKFYYREGEQVGVLSFETVSQIEALSQLSIYLNAYLDGLSQAQLVIYDRIEEYLKGDGTNSEQVLIDLAEKDERDGSYLHRLLAQTKELDSQAIHQRTQSWFSLMNQKIAKGD
;
A
#
# COMPACT_ATOMS: atom_id res chain seq x y z
N MET A 1 -19.04 4.31 -3.49
CA MET A 1 -18.71 4.43 -2.06
C MET A 1 -17.91 5.71 -1.84
N VAL A 2 -18.11 6.41 -0.72
CA VAL A 2 -17.39 7.65 -0.40
C VAL A 2 -16.72 7.47 0.96
N LEU A 3 -15.41 7.74 1.00
CA LEU A 3 -14.60 7.77 2.21
C LEU A 3 -14.04 9.18 2.39
N TRP A 4 -13.71 9.57 3.62
CA TRP A 4 -13.13 10.87 3.87
C TRP A 4 -12.30 10.94 5.15
N ARG A 5 -11.44 11.96 5.23
CA ARG A 5 -10.77 12.37 6.47
C ARG A 5 -10.41 13.86 6.48
N VAL A 6 -10.21 14.42 7.67
CA VAL A 6 -9.87 15.85 7.89
C VAL A 6 -8.36 16.11 7.92
N GLY A 7 -7.55 15.37 7.16
CA GLY A 7 -6.10 15.59 7.12
C GLY A 7 -5.48 15.06 5.84
N HIS A 8 -4.17 15.28 5.67
CA HIS A 8 -3.42 14.90 4.48
C HIS A 8 -3.59 13.42 4.14
N LEU A 9 -3.54 13.08 2.85
CA LEU A 9 -3.66 11.70 2.40
C LEU A 9 -2.42 10.90 2.82
N ARG A 10 -2.60 9.80 3.57
CA ARG A 10 -1.52 8.87 3.92
C ARG A 10 -1.54 7.66 3.00
N ASP A 11 -0.41 6.97 2.87
CA ASP A 11 -0.35 5.73 2.09
C ASP A 11 -1.29 4.65 2.62
N LYS A 12 -1.51 4.53 3.94
CA LYS A 12 -2.52 3.60 4.47
C LYS A 12 -3.96 3.92 4.03
N ASP A 13 -4.28 5.20 3.83
CA ASP A 13 -5.59 5.59 3.31
C ASP A 13 -5.70 5.21 1.82
N LYS A 14 -4.59 5.35 1.06
CA LYS A 14 -4.51 4.88 -0.33
C LYS A 14 -4.69 3.37 -0.42
N ILE A 15 -3.96 2.60 0.39
CA ILE A 15 -4.04 1.13 0.44
C ILE A 15 -5.45 0.67 0.77
N GLN A 16 -6.09 1.25 1.79
CA GLN A 16 -7.47 0.90 2.14
C GLN A 16 -8.43 1.21 0.98
N THR A 17 -8.32 2.40 0.38
CA THR A 17 -9.17 2.80 -0.75
C THR A 17 -8.95 1.90 -1.96
N TRP A 18 -7.71 1.47 -2.20
CA TRP A 18 -7.34 0.55 -3.26
C TRP A 18 -7.98 -0.82 -3.09
N ILE A 19 -7.96 -1.40 -1.89
CA ILE A 19 -8.63 -2.67 -1.61
C ILE A 19 -10.13 -2.57 -1.92
N TYR A 20 -10.78 -1.47 -1.52
CA TYR A 20 -12.18 -1.24 -1.87
C TYR A 20 -12.41 -1.06 -3.37
N HIS A 21 -11.51 -0.37 -4.06
CA HIS A 21 -11.57 -0.23 -5.52
C HIS A 21 -11.52 -1.59 -6.20
N LEU A 22 -10.58 -2.47 -5.81
CA LEU A 22 -10.47 -3.82 -6.35
C LEU A 22 -11.75 -4.64 -6.13
N LEU A 23 -12.33 -4.59 -4.93
CA LEU A 23 -13.58 -5.29 -4.63
C LEU A 23 -14.75 -4.78 -5.48
N LEU A 24 -14.84 -3.46 -5.71
CA LEU A 24 -15.86 -2.90 -6.60
C LEU A 24 -15.62 -3.32 -8.05
N CYS A 25 -14.38 -3.25 -8.57
CA CYS A 25 -14.08 -3.75 -9.91
C CYS A 25 -14.39 -5.25 -10.09
N ALA A 26 -14.20 -6.05 -9.04
CA ALA A 26 -14.43 -7.49 -9.08
C ALA A 26 -15.91 -7.88 -9.05
N TYR A 27 -16.74 -7.18 -8.29
CA TYR A 27 -18.12 -7.61 -7.98
C TYR A 27 -19.21 -6.59 -8.35
N PHE A 28 -18.86 -5.32 -8.53
CA PHE A 28 -19.78 -4.20 -8.79
C PHE A 28 -19.16 -3.20 -9.77
N PRO A 29 -18.84 -3.60 -11.02
CA PRO A 29 -18.04 -2.81 -11.95
C PRO A 29 -18.66 -1.45 -12.32
N GLU A 30 -19.96 -1.26 -12.10
CA GLU A 30 -20.66 0.01 -12.27
C GLU A 30 -20.48 0.99 -11.09
N LYS A 31 -19.85 0.55 -10.00
CA LYS A 31 -19.61 1.35 -8.79
C LYS A 31 -18.16 1.79 -8.71
N THR A 32 -17.97 2.98 -8.16
CA THR A 32 -16.64 3.55 -7.90
C THR A 32 -16.48 3.92 -6.44
N VAL A 33 -15.22 4.02 -6.01
CA VAL A 33 -14.84 4.56 -4.69
C VAL A 33 -14.10 5.88 -4.89
N LYS A 34 -14.45 6.87 -4.07
CA LYS A 34 -13.72 8.14 -3.96
C LYS A 34 -13.34 8.37 -2.50
N PHE A 35 -12.14 8.87 -2.27
CA PHE A 35 -11.65 9.22 -0.94
C PHE A 35 -11.30 10.71 -0.90
N TYR A 36 -12.03 11.47 -0.10
CA TYR A 36 -11.84 12.91 0.06
C TYR A 36 -10.92 13.20 1.24
N TYR A 37 -9.96 14.09 1.06
CA TYR A 37 -9.01 14.46 2.12
C TYR A 37 -8.74 15.96 2.11
N ARG A 38 -8.12 16.46 3.18
CA ARG A 38 -7.67 17.85 3.26
C ARG A 38 -6.17 17.93 3.06
N GLU A 39 -5.74 18.76 2.13
CA GLU A 39 -4.34 19.14 1.95
C GLU A 39 -4.21 20.63 2.27
N GLY A 40 -3.87 20.96 3.52
CA GLY A 40 -4.03 22.31 4.06
C GLY A 40 -5.48 22.79 3.95
N GLU A 41 -5.69 23.90 3.23
CA GLU A 41 -7.02 24.49 2.98
C GLU A 41 -7.73 23.91 1.75
N GLN A 42 -7.07 23.04 0.98
CA GLN A 42 -7.63 22.46 -0.23
C GLN A 42 -8.27 21.08 0.05
N VAL A 43 -9.30 20.75 -0.72
CA VAL A 43 -9.89 19.40 -0.72
C VAL A 43 -9.25 18.61 -1.86
N GLY A 44 -8.56 17.54 -1.51
CA GLY A 44 -8.08 16.55 -2.46
C GLY A 44 -9.07 15.40 -2.63
N VAL A 45 -9.01 14.73 -3.78
CA VAL A 45 -9.78 13.52 -4.07
C VAL A 45 -8.81 12.45 -4.56
N LEU A 46 -8.83 11.29 -3.91
CA LEU A 46 -8.21 10.07 -4.41
C LEU A 46 -9.29 9.22 -5.08
N SER A 47 -8.99 8.83 -6.32
CA SER A 47 -9.71 7.82 -7.09
C SER A 47 -8.73 7.04 -7.94
N PHE A 48 -9.16 5.87 -8.41
CA PHE A 48 -8.36 5.02 -9.27
C PHE A 48 -9.04 4.83 -10.63
N GLU A 49 -8.25 4.75 -11.69
CA GLU A 49 -8.68 4.25 -12.98
C GLU A 49 -9.16 2.81 -12.86
N THR A 50 -10.21 2.45 -13.60
CA THR A 50 -10.76 1.10 -13.60
C THR A 50 -9.73 0.06 -14.02
N VAL A 51 -9.72 -1.07 -13.33
CA VAL A 51 -9.03 -2.31 -13.73
C VAL A 51 -10.05 -3.37 -14.15
N SER A 52 -9.64 -4.34 -14.97
CA SER A 52 -10.53 -5.45 -15.32
C SER A 52 -10.84 -6.33 -14.10
N GLN A 53 -11.95 -7.07 -14.16
CA GLN A 53 -12.34 -8.02 -13.10
C GLN A 53 -11.22 -9.05 -12.82
N ILE A 54 -10.55 -9.54 -13.88
CA ILE A 54 -9.48 -10.53 -13.76
C ILE A 54 -8.25 -9.92 -13.08
N GLU A 55 -7.83 -8.72 -13.48
CA GLU A 55 -6.73 -8.00 -12.82
C GLU A 55 -7.05 -7.73 -11.35
N ALA A 56 -8.30 -7.34 -11.05
CA ALA A 56 -8.72 -7.06 -9.69
C ALA A 56 -8.65 -8.31 -8.79
N LEU A 57 -9.19 -9.44 -9.27
CA LEU A 57 -9.14 -10.72 -8.56
C LEU A 57 -7.70 -11.24 -8.40
N SER A 58 -6.85 -11.04 -9.41
CA SER A 58 -5.43 -11.37 -9.35
C SER A 58 -4.71 -10.58 -8.24
N GLN A 59 -4.91 -9.26 -8.20
CA GLN A 59 -4.30 -8.41 -7.17
C GLN A 59 -4.83 -8.73 -5.76
N LEU A 60 -6.14 -8.98 -5.62
CA LEU A 60 -6.74 -9.42 -4.35
C LEU A 60 -6.14 -10.75 -3.87
N SER A 61 -5.87 -11.68 -4.81
CA SER A 61 -5.24 -12.96 -4.50
C SER A 61 -3.82 -12.79 -3.96
N ILE A 62 -3.05 -11.82 -4.46
CA ILE A 62 -1.72 -11.47 -3.91
C ILE A 62 -1.84 -11.08 -2.44
N TYR A 63 -2.81 -10.23 -2.09
CA TYR A 63 -3.00 -9.78 -0.70
C TYR A 63 -3.51 -10.90 0.22
N LEU A 64 -4.43 -11.73 -0.26
CA LEU A 64 -4.96 -12.85 0.51
C LEU A 64 -3.87 -13.89 0.80
N ASN A 65 -3.08 -14.26 -0.21
CA ASN A 65 -1.97 -15.19 -0.03
C ASN A 65 -0.94 -14.62 0.94
N ALA A 66 -0.55 -13.34 0.77
CA ALA A 66 0.34 -12.68 1.70
C ALA A 66 -0.18 -12.63 3.14
N TYR A 67 -1.49 -12.42 3.34
CA TYR A 67 -2.09 -12.45 4.67
C TYR A 67 -1.98 -13.85 5.30
N LEU A 68 -2.28 -14.90 4.51
CA LEU A 68 -2.18 -16.29 4.95
C LEU A 68 -0.73 -16.67 5.28
N ASP A 69 0.22 -16.34 4.40
CA ASP A 69 1.65 -16.58 4.61
C ASP A 69 2.14 -15.82 5.85
N GLY A 70 1.64 -14.61 6.06
CA GLY A 70 1.84 -13.74 7.21
C GLY A 70 1.54 -14.37 8.58
N LEU A 71 0.67 -15.39 8.62
CA LEU A 71 0.37 -16.13 9.85
C LEU A 71 1.54 -17.00 10.32
N SER A 72 2.45 -17.37 9.40
CA SER A 72 3.61 -18.21 9.68
C SER A 72 4.94 -17.44 9.58
N GLN A 73 5.04 -16.52 8.63
CA GLN A 73 6.24 -15.73 8.38
C GLN A 73 5.87 -14.30 8.02
N ALA A 74 6.53 -13.35 8.69
CA ALA A 74 6.38 -11.92 8.44
C ALA A 74 6.58 -11.55 6.97
N GLN A 75 5.58 -10.89 6.37
CA GLN A 75 5.64 -10.37 5.00
C GLN A 75 6.04 -8.89 5.01
N LEU A 76 7.35 -8.63 5.04
CA LEU A 76 7.89 -7.27 5.09
C LEU A 76 7.71 -6.54 3.75
N VAL A 77 7.13 -5.34 3.81
CA VAL A 77 6.95 -4.42 2.67
C VAL A 77 7.18 -2.98 3.12
N ILE A 78 7.54 -2.10 2.19
CA ILE A 78 7.55 -0.66 2.45
C ILE A 78 6.13 -0.13 2.28
N TYR A 79 5.52 0.35 3.38
CA TYR A 79 4.11 0.77 3.42
C TYR A 79 3.93 2.28 3.60
N ASP A 80 5.02 3.04 3.70
CA ASP A 80 5.03 4.50 3.80
C ASP A 80 5.99 5.08 2.75
N ARG A 81 5.63 6.25 2.23
CA ARG A 81 6.28 6.88 1.06
C ARG A 81 6.43 5.92 -0.11
N ILE A 82 5.40 5.11 -0.35
CA ILE A 82 5.44 3.99 -1.29
C ILE A 82 5.82 4.47 -2.70
N GLU A 83 5.22 5.57 -3.15
CA GLU A 83 5.51 6.12 -4.49
C GLU A 83 6.97 6.57 -4.63
N GLU A 84 7.54 7.20 -3.59
CA GLU A 84 8.95 7.63 -3.57
C GLU A 84 9.86 6.40 -3.59
N TYR A 85 9.57 5.40 -2.77
CA TYR A 85 10.33 4.17 -2.69
C TYR A 85 10.34 3.38 -4.01
N LEU A 86 9.18 3.27 -4.69
CA LEU A 86 9.07 2.54 -5.95
C LEU A 86 9.79 3.21 -7.13
N LYS A 87 10.27 4.46 -6.99
CA LYS A 87 11.14 5.10 -7.99
C LYS A 87 12.59 4.61 -7.92
N GLY A 88 12.99 3.96 -6.81
CA GLY A 88 14.31 3.37 -6.64
C GLY A 88 14.39 1.92 -7.13
N ASP A 89 15.57 1.30 -6.99
CA ASP A 89 15.85 -0.07 -7.40
C ASP A 89 15.75 -1.11 -6.26
N GLY A 90 15.41 -0.65 -5.04
CA GLY A 90 15.24 -1.52 -3.88
C GLY A 90 16.53 -1.90 -3.16
N THR A 91 17.70 -1.40 -3.58
CA THR A 91 18.99 -1.74 -2.96
C THR A 91 19.04 -1.42 -1.46
N ASN A 92 18.33 -0.37 -1.02
CA ASN A 92 18.34 0.10 0.38
C ASN A 92 17.06 -0.27 1.16
N SER A 93 16.33 -1.31 0.75
CA SER A 93 15.02 -1.64 1.35
C SER A 93 15.10 -1.93 2.84
N GLU A 94 16.15 -2.61 3.29
CA GLU A 94 16.43 -2.83 4.71
C GLU A 94 16.56 -1.51 5.47
N GLN A 95 17.39 -0.58 5.00
CA GLN A 95 17.56 0.72 5.65
C GLN A 95 16.25 1.50 5.69
N VAL A 96 15.44 1.45 4.62
CA VAL A 96 14.12 2.09 4.62
C VAL A 96 13.21 1.48 5.70
N LEU A 97 13.21 0.15 5.90
CA LEU A 97 12.44 -0.47 6.99
C LEU A 97 12.94 -0.05 8.38
N ILE A 98 14.25 0.06 8.57
CA ILE A 98 14.84 0.52 9.83
C ILE A 98 14.41 1.97 10.11
N ASP A 99 14.56 2.85 9.13
CA ASP A 99 14.13 4.25 9.23
C ASP A 99 12.63 4.37 9.54
N LEU A 100 11.80 3.49 8.96
CA LEU A 100 10.37 3.44 9.26
C LEU A 100 10.09 3.00 10.70
N ALA A 101 10.85 2.03 11.20
CA ALA A 101 10.72 1.55 12.57
C ALA A 101 11.08 2.65 13.59
N GLU A 102 12.06 3.48 13.28
CA GLU A 102 12.50 4.59 14.14
C GLU A 102 11.56 5.80 14.09
N LYS A 103 10.94 6.07 12.95
CA LYS A 103 10.08 7.26 12.75
C LYS A 103 8.64 7.07 13.23
N ASP A 104 8.11 5.85 13.21
CA ASP A 104 6.72 5.60 13.59
C ASP A 104 6.59 5.28 15.09
N GLU A 105 6.20 6.26 15.90
CA GLU A 105 6.02 6.05 17.35
C GLU A 105 4.94 5.01 17.72
N ARG A 106 4.00 4.70 16.80
CA ARG A 106 2.91 3.73 17.06
C ARG A 106 3.26 2.35 16.54
N ASP A 107 3.64 2.25 15.27
CA ASP A 107 3.89 0.98 14.59
C ASP A 107 5.38 0.56 14.66
N GLY A 108 6.27 1.47 15.01
CA GLY A 108 7.71 1.25 15.12
C GLY A 108 8.09 0.21 16.16
N SER A 109 7.36 0.12 17.28
CA SER A 109 7.60 -0.92 18.30
C SER A 109 7.30 -2.35 17.79
N TYR A 110 6.33 -2.49 16.88
CA TYR A 110 6.04 -3.76 16.23
C TYR A 110 7.09 -4.06 15.16
N LEU A 111 7.40 -3.08 14.32
CA LEU A 111 8.39 -3.24 13.25
C LEU A 111 9.79 -3.52 13.81
N HIS A 112 10.22 -2.83 14.87
CA HIS A 112 11.48 -3.12 15.56
C HIS A 112 11.56 -4.56 16.07
N ARG A 113 10.48 -5.07 16.69
CA ARG A 113 10.43 -6.47 17.13
C ARG A 113 10.55 -7.43 15.96
N LEU A 114 9.87 -7.13 14.85
CA LEU A 114 9.89 -7.93 13.64
C LEU A 114 11.28 -7.98 13.01
N LEU A 115 11.94 -6.82 12.89
CA LEU A 115 13.29 -6.70 12.36
C LEU A 115 14.30 -7.43 13.25
N ALA A 116 14.21 -7.30 14.58
CA ALA A 116 15.09 -7.99 15.53
C ALA A 116 14.93 -9.52 15.52
N GLN A 117 13.76 -10.03 15.14
CA GLN A 117 13.49 -11.48 15.01
C GLN A 117 13.87 -12.03 13.64
N THR A 118 14.08 -11.17 12.65
CA THR A 118 14.42 -11.56 11.28
C THR A 118 15.93 -11.71 11.16
N LYS A 119 16.41 -12.93 10.94
CA LYS A 119 17.86 -13.22 10.92
C LYS A 119 18.61 -12.54 9.77
N GLU A 120 18.02 -12.51 8.58
CA GLU A 120 18.59 -11.88 7.40
C GLU A 120 17.47 -11.18 6.63
N LEU A 121 17.65 -9.88 6.36
CA LEU A 121 16.74 -9.10 5.54
C LEU A 121 17.20 -9.20 4.09
N ASP A 122 16.32 -9.67 3.23
CA ASP A 122 16.55 -9.69 1.79
C ASP A 122 15.92 -8.45 1.17
N SER A 123 16.74 -7.42 0.92
CA SER A 123 16.29 -6.16 0.33
C SER A 123 15.65 -6.35 -1.05
N GLN A 124 16.12 -7.31 -1.84
CA GLN A 124 15.56 -7.57 -3.16
C GLN A 124 14.18 -8.23 -3.02
N ALA A 125 14.02 -9.20 -2.12
CA ALA A 125 12.73 -9.82 -1.86
C ALA A 125 11.71 -8.82 -1.28
N ILE A 126 12.14 -7.92 -0.38
CA ILE A 126 11.30 -6.82 0.14
C ILE A 126 10.85 -5.90 -1.00
N HIS A 127 11.77 -5.54 -1.90
CA HIS A 127 11.46 -4.68 -3.03
C HIS A 127 10.47 -5.33 -3.99
N GLN A 128 10.73 -6.58 -4.39
CA GLN A 128 9.82 -7.34 -5.25
C GLN A 128 8.44 -7.47 -4.64
N ARG A 129 8.35 -7.81 -3.34
CA ARG A 129 7.06 -7.90 -2.63
C ARG A 129 6.35 -6.55 -2.63
N THR A 130 7.06 -5.46 -2.34
CA THR A 130 6.51 -4.10 -2.34
C THR A 130 5.99 -3.70 -3.73
N GLN A 131 6.73 -4.03 -4.80
CA GLN A 131 6.28 -3.83 -6.18
C GLN A 131 5.01 -4.64 -6.48
N SER A 132 4.99 -5.93 -6.13
CA SER A 132 3.81 -6.78 -6.35
C SER A 132 2.58 -6.27 -5.60
N TRP A 133 2.76 -5.63 -4.45
CA TRP A 133 1.64 -5.12 -3.66
C TRP A 133 1.14 -3.78 -4.15
N PHE A 134 2.02 -2.85 -4.54
CA PHE A 134 1.65 -1.45 -4.66
C PHE A 134 1.94 -0.79 -6.01
N SER A 135 2.67 -1.44 -6.92
CA SER A 135 2.94 -0.86 -8.24
C SER A 135 1.65 -0.60 -9.02
N LEU A 136 0.74 -1.59 -9.08
CA LEU A 136 -0.52 -1.44 -9.78
C LEU A 136 -1.39 -0.32 -9.17
N MET A 137 -1.45 -0.26 -7.84
CA MET A 137 -2.16 0.80 -7.11
C MET A 137 -1.67 2.19 -7.53
N ASN A 138 -0.35 2.41 -7.49
CA ASN A 138 0.23 3.72 -7.81
C ASN A 138 0.08 4.08 -9.30
N GLN A 139 0.20 3.09 -10.20
CA GLN A 139 -0.03 3.30 -11.63
C GLN A 139 -1.47 3.71 -11.95
N LYS A 140 -2.43 3.23 -11.14
CA LYS A 140 -3.86 3.45 -11.36
C LYS A 140 -4.42 4.66 -10.62
N ILE A 141 -3.62 5.42 -9.88
CA ILE A 141 -4.09 6.69 -9.30
C ILE A 141 -4.52 7.60 -10.44
N ALA A 142 -5.80 7.98 -10.46
CA ALA A 142 -6.31 8.90 -11.46
C ALA A 142 -5.61 10.25 -11.28
N LYS A 143 -5.00 10.76 -12.36
CA LYS A 143 -4.50 12.13 -12.37
C LYS A 143 -5.71 13.05 -12.42
N GLY A 144 -5.76 14.03 -11.52
CA GLY A 144 -6.87 14.98 -11.47
C GLY A 144 -7.03 15.69 -12.82
N ASP A 145 -8.28 15.80 -13.27
CA ASP A 145 -8.70 16.70 -14.35
C ASP A 145 -8.58 18.17 -13.92
#